data_AF-A0A5B7JLZ2-F1
#
_entry.id   AF-A0A5B7JLZ2-F1
#
_cell.length_a   1.000
_cell.length_b   1.000
_cell.length_c   1.000
_cell.angle_alpha   90.00
_cell.angle_beta   90.00
_cell.angle_gamma   90.00
#
_symmetry.space_group_name_H-M   'P 1'
#
loop_
_entity.id
_entity.type
_entity.pdbx_description
1 polymer ?
#
loop_
_entity_poly.entity_id
_entity_poly.type
_entity_poly.pdbx_seq_one_letter_code
_entity_poly.pdbx_strand_id
1 'polypeptide(L)'
;MRVEQVTGWIMVPLWRSQPWMGMLLHMLIDHPRLLRKSETILTHPCSAGGHPLMGHTQLMAFLLSRSPFESEAYRQRAQIFSWHLGNQVQQNSTGHILEDGQTFVVEGTSIPLLPLCQTS
;
A
#
# COMPACT_ATOMS: atom_id res chain seq x y z
N MET A 1 28.27 -12.97 12.65
CA MET A 1 26.81 -13.11 12.87
C MET A 1 26.11 -12.76 11.58
N ARG A 2 25.39 -13.71 10.94
CA ARG A 2 24.46 -13.36 9.86
C ARG A 2 23.18 -12.89 10.52
N VAL A 3 22.80 -11.63 10.29
CA VAL A 3 21.47 -11.15 10.69
C VAL A 3 20.50 -11.78 9.72
N GLU A 4 19.59 -12.63 10.20
CA GLU A 4 18.49 -13.17 9.41
C GLU A 4 17.64 -12.00 8.90
N GLN A 5 17.68 -11.74 7.60
CA GLN A 5 16.81 -10.75 6.97
C GLN A 5 15.46 -11.42 6.75
N VAL A 6 14.47 -11.02 7.54
CA VAL A 6 13.10 -11.50 7.41
C VAL A 6 12.34 -10.51 6.53
N THR A 7 11.94 -11.00 5.37
CA THR A 7 11.04 -10.32 4.45
C THR A 7 9.70 -11.04 4.45
N GLY A 8 8.61 -10.29 4.49
CA GLY A 8 7.29 -10.89 4.58
C GLY A 8 6.16 -9.97 4.15
N TRP A 9 5.06 -10.61 3.75
CA TRP A 9 3.81 -9.92 3.51
C TRP A 9 3.02 -9.80 4.82
N ILE A 10 2.49 -8.61 5.08
CA ILE A 10 1.49 -8.40 6.12
C ILE A 10 0.22 -7.84 5.48
N MET A 11 -0.92 -8.36 5.89
CA MET A 11 -2.23 -7.87 5.46
C MET A 11 -2.93 -7.20 6.63
N VAL A 12 -3.38 -5.97 6.44
CA VAL A 12 -4.01 -5.16 7.49
C VAL A 12 -5.19 -4.35 6.95
N PRO A 13 -6.15 -3.97 7.79
CA PRO A 13 -7.15 -2.98 7.45
C PRO A 13 -6.56 -1.64 7.02
N LEU A 14 -7.23 -0.94 6.09
CA LEU A 14 -6.97 0.45 5.74
C LEU A 14 -7.45 1.38 6.85
N TRP A 15 -6.67 1.42 7.94
CA TRP A 15 -6.89 2.32 9.07
C TRP A 15 -5.68 3.23 9.26
N ARG A 16 -5.71 4.39 8.60
CA ARG A 16 -4.57 5.30 8.52
C ARG A 16 -4.08 5.81 9.89
N SER A 17 -5.00 5.98 10.84
CA SER A 17 -4.69 6.56 12.16
C SER A 17 -4.17 5.54 13.19
N GLN A 18 -3.90 4.30 12.80
CA GLN A 18 -3.43 3.28 13.74
C GLN A 18 -1.94 3.47 14.08
N PRO A 19 -1.53 3.31 15.35
CA PRO A 19 -0.13 3.53 15.76
C PRO A 19 0.89 2.69 14.99
N TRP A 20 0.52 1.46 14.62
CA TRP A 20 1.38 0.55 13.86
C TRP A 20 1.55 0.95 12.39
N MET A 21 0.69 1.79 11.83
CA MET A 21 0.72 2.17 10.41
C MET A 21 2.05 2.84 10.05
N GLY A 22 2.49 3.80 10.87
CA GLY A 22 3.78 4.46 10.67
C GLY A 22 4.94 3.46 10.63
N MET A 23 4.95 2.49 11.54
CA MET A 23 6.00 1.46 11.58
C MET A 23 6.02 0.61 10.30
N LEU A 24 4.86 0.17 9.80
CA LEU A 24 4.81 -0.61 8.55
C LEU A 24 5.34 0.20 7.36
N LEU A 25 4.96 1.48 7.27
CA LEU A 25 5.39 2.36 6.20
C LEU A 25 6.92 2.57 6.15
N HIS A 26 7.60 2.60 7.31
CA HIS A 26 9.07 2.73 7.36
C HIS A 26 9.82 1.42 7.02
N MET A 27 9.12 0.28 7.01
CA MET A 27 9.71 -1.04 6.69
C MET A 27 9.39 -1.50 5.26
N LEU A 28 8.72 -0.67 4.46
CA LEU A 28 8.33 -1.00 3.09
C LEU A 28 9.52 -1.27 2.19
N ILE A 29 9.42 -2.33 1.39
CA ILE A 29 10.38 -2.61 0.30
C ILE A 29 9.74 -2.64 -1.09
N ASP A 30 8.40 -2.54 -1.16
CA ASP A 30 7.59 -2.36 -2.36
C ASP A 30 6.36 -1.50 -2.05
N HIS A 31 5.66 -1.03 -3.09
CA HIS A 31 4.40 -0.31 -2.93
C HIS A 31 3.35 -1.15 -2.21
N PRO A 32 2.66 -0.59 -1.20
CA PRO A 32 1.53 -1.27 -0.59
C PRO A 32 0.44 -1.49 -1.63
N ARG A 33 -0.33 -2.58 -1.45
CA ARG A 33 -1.37 -2.99 -2.39
C ARG A 33 -2.74 -2.91 -1.73
N LEU A 34 -3.69 -2.20 -2.34
CA LEU A 34 -5.08 -2.19 -1.93
C LEU A 34 -5.80 -3.42 -2.48
N LEU A 35 -6.38 -4.22 -1.61
CA LEU A 35 -7.25 -5.31 -2.02
C LEU A 35 -8.62 -4.71 -2.37
N ARG A 36 -9.09 -5.00 -3.60
CA ARG A 36 -10.45 -4.61 -4.02
C ARG A 36 -11.45 -5.22 -3.06
N LYS A 37 -12.48 -4.47 -2.67
CA LYS A 37 -13.51 -4.99 -1.78
C LYS A 37 -14.29 -6.09 -2.50
N SER A 38 -14.34 -7.27 -1.90
CA SER A 38 -15.19 -8.39 -2.35
C SER A 38 -15.75 -9.10 -1.12
N GLU A 39 -16.99 -9.56 -1.24
CA GLU A 39 -17.71 -10.28 -0.18
C GLU A 39 -17.04 -11.61 0.19
N THR A 40 -16.15 -12.12 -0.67
CA THR A 40 -15.44 -13.39 -0.48
C THR A 40 -14.03 -13.25 0.08
N ILE A 41 -13.52 -12.03 0.31
CA ILE A 41 -12.12 -11.83 0.73
C ILE A 41 -11.87 -12.23 2.18
N LEU A 42 -12.78 -11.83 3.07
CA LEU A 42 -12.78 -12.30 4.43
C LEU A 42 -14.09 -13.05 4.66
N THR A 43 -14.02 -14.37 4.55
CA THR A 43 -15.14 -15.25 4.89
C THR A 43 -14.83 -15.96 6.20
N HIS A 44 -15.86 -16.22 6.98
CA HIS A 44 -15.70 -17.04 8.16
C HIS A 44 -15.68 -18.52 7.74
N PRO A 45 -14.71 -19.35 8.17
CA PRO A 45 -14.60 -20.73 7.72
C PRO A 45 -15.84 -21.59 7.97
N CYS A 46 -16.60 -21.25 9.01
CA CYS A 46 -17.77 -22.02 9.46
C CYS A 46 -19.12 -21.32 9.17
N SER A 47 -19.13 -20.16 8.52
CA SER A 47 -20.40 -19.49 8.19
C SER A 47 -20.31 -18.79 6.84
N ALA A 48 -21.35 -18.92 6.02
CA ALA A 48 -21.42 -18.31 4.68
C ALA A 48 -21.47 -16.77 4.68
N GLY A 49 -21.44 -16.12 5.86
CA GLY A 49 -21.41 -14.68 5.98
C GLY A 49 -20.01 -14.09 5.76
N GLY A 50 -19.95 -12.95 5.07
CA GLY A 50 -18.75 -12.12 5.00
C GLY A 50 -18.36 -11.56 6.37
N HIS A 51 -17.06 -11.40 6.61
CA HIS A 51 -16.54 -10.90 7.87
C HIS A 51 -16.97 -9.42 8.08
N PRO A 52 -17.42 -9.03 9.29
CA PRO A 52 -17.90 -7.67 9.55
C PRO A 52 -16.92 -6.54 9.17
N LEU A 53 -15.61 -6.80 9.26
CA LEU A 53 -14.56 -5.86 8.82
C LEU A 53 -14.74 -5.42 7.36
N MET A 54 -15.23 -6.28 6.47
CA MET A 54 -15.46 -5.92 5.06
C MET A 54 -16.56 -4.87 4.90
N GLY A 55 -17.47 -4.73 5.87
CA GLY A 55 -18.45 -3.66 5.91
C GLY A 55 -17.82 -2.28 6.13
N HIS A 56 -16.71 -2.22 6.86
CA HIS A 56 -16.18 -0.96 7.42
C HIS A 56 -14.84 -0.51 6.84
N THR A 57 -14.09 -1.38 6.16
CA THR A 57 -12.76 -1.03 5.65
C THR A 57 -12.33 -1.92 4.48
N GLN A 58 -11.33 -1.45 3.75
CA GLN A 58 -10.61 -2.24 2.75
C GLN A 58 -9.37 -2.87 3.39
N LEU A 59 -8.80 -3.89 2.74
CA LEU A 59 -7.53 -4.46 3.17
C LEU A 59 -6.39 -3.90 2.33
N MET A 60 -5.22 -3.82 2.95
CA MET A 60 -3.96 -3.54 2.28
C MET A 60 -2.97 -4.65 2.57
N ALA A 61 -2.13 -4.95 1.58
CA ALA A 61 -0.98 -5.83 1.72
C ALA A 61 0.31 -5.00 1.63
N PHE A 62 1.23 -5.23 2.55
CA PHE A 62 2.54 -4.58 2.59
C PHE A 62 3.62 -5.64 2.47
N LEU A 63 4.61 -5.42 1.61
CA LEU A 63 5.83 -6.20 1.60
C LEU A 63 6.89 -5.47 2.43
N LEU A 64 7.32 -6.10 3.51
CA LEU A 64 8.15 -5.50 4.54
C LEU A 64 9.47 -6.25 4.70
N SER A 65 10.51 -5.52 5.08
CA SER A 65 11.78 -6.08 5.52
C SER A 65 12.27 -5.40 6.79
N ARG A 66 12.99 -6.16 7.62
CA ARG A 66 13.73 -5.61 8.76
C ARG A 66 15.07 -4.99 8.35
N SER A 67 15.48 -5.14 7.08
CA SER A 67 16.71 -4.54 6.56
C SER A 67 16.51 -3.05 6.28
N PRO A 68 17.18 -2.14 7.02
CA PRO A 68 17.07 -0.70 6.75
C PRO A 68 17.64 -0.33 5.37
N PHE A 69 18.54 -1.15 4.82
CA PHE A 69 19.08 -0.96 3.48
C PHE A 69 18.02 -1.16 2.40
N GLU A 70 17.14 -2.16 2.56
CA GLU A 70 16.09 -2.42 1.58
C GLU A 70 14.99 -1.37 1.64
N SER A 71 14.61 -0.92 2.83
CA SER A 71 13.60 0.14 2.98
C SER A 71 14.11 1.49 2.49
N GLU A 72 15.38 1.82 2.74
CA GLU A 72 16.03 3.00 2.14
C GLU A 72 16.06 2.90 0.61
N ALA A 73 16.49 1.77 0.05
CA ALA A 73 16.54 1.57 -1.40
C ALA A 73 15.14 1.69 -2.03
N TYR A 74 14.10 1.21 -1.35
CA TYR A 74 12.73 1.45 -1.77
C TYR A 74 12.35 2.93 -1.72
N ARG A 75 12.63 3.62 -0.60
CA ARG A 75 12.32 5.05 -0.44
C ARG A 75 12.99 5.90 -1.51
N GLN A 76 14.26 5.66 -1.82
CA GLN A 76 14.97 6.37 -2.89
C GLN A 76 14.31 6.17 -4.26
N ARG A 77 13.92 4.93 -4.58
CA ARG A 77 13.17 4.65 -5.83
C ARG A 77 11.82 5.36 -5.84
N ALA A 78 11.05 5.29 -4.75
CA ALA A 78 9.74 5.93 -4.62
C ALA A 78 9.82 7.46 -4.70
N GLN A 79 10.88 8.07 -4.14
CA GLN A 79 11.17 9.50 -4.30
C GLN A 79 11.34 9.86 -5.76
N ILE A 80 12.20 9.14 -6.50
CA ILE A 80 12.44 9.39 -7.93
C ILE A 80 11.10 9.39 -8.70
N PHE A 81 10.25 8.39 -8.48
CA PHE A 81 8.91 8.35 -9.10
C PHE A 81 8.00 9.52 -8.70
N SER A 82 8.14 10.04 -7.48
CA SER A 82 7.37 11.21 -7.00
C SER A 82 7.82 12.51 -7.68
N TRP A 83 9.12 12.70 -7.91
CA TRP A 83 9.65 13.89 -8.57
C TRP A 83 9.23 13.99 -10.05
N HIS A 84 9.12 12.85 -10.74
CA HIS A 84 8.72 12.83 -12.15
C HIS A 84 7.24 13.23 -12.38
N LEU A 85 6.38 13.14 -11.37
CA LEU A 85 4.96 13.50 -11.48
C LEU A 85 4.74 15.01 -11.69
N GLY A 86 5.70 15.85 -11.27
CA GLY A 86 5.58 17.32 -11.33
C GLY A 86 5.94 17.97 -12.68
N ASN A 87 6.48 17.21 -13.65
CA ASN A 87 7.07 17.79 -14.87
C ASN A 87 6.19 17.70 -16.14
N GLN A 88 4.95 17.21 -16.06
CA GLN A 88 4.01 17.37 -17.17
C GLN A 88 3.18 18.64 -16.98
N VAL A 89 3.65 19.73 -17.60
CA VAL A 89 2.81 20.90 -17.88
C VAL A 89 1.64 20.42 -18.75
N GLN A 90 0.45 20.40 -18.17
CA GLN A 90 -0.78 19.98 -18.84
C GLN A 90 -1.14 21.01 -19.93
N GLN A 91 -0.79 20.73 -21.18
CA GLN A 91 -1.39 21.40 -22.33
C GLN A 91 -2.77 20.81 -22.56
N ASN A 92 -3.77 21.48 -22.00
CA ASN A 92 -5.15 21.57 -22.47
C ASN A 92 -5.81 20.26 -22.92
N SER A 93 -6.38 19.52 -21.97
CA SER A 93 -7.64 18.79 -22.11
C SER A 93 -8.04 18.28 -20.73
N THR A 94 -9.18 18.74 -20.22
CA THR A 94 -9.81 18.19 -19.01
C THR A 94 -10.43 16.83 -19.38
N GLY A 95 -9.59 15.80 -19.51
CA GLY A 95 -10.04 14.42 -19.45
C GLY A 95 -10.31 14.07 -17.99
N HIS A 96 -11.49 13.57 -17.69
CA HIS A 96 -11.90 13.07 -16.36
C HIS A 96 -10.76 12.27 -15.70
N ILE A 97 -10.15 12.80 -14.65
CA ILE A 97 -9.23 12.05 -13.78
C ILE A 97 -10.12 11.15 -12.92
N LEU A 98 -10.52 10.01 -13.50
CA LEU A 98 -11.18 8.93 -12.78
C LEU A 98 -10.10 8.04 -12.16
N GLU A 99 -9.62 8.43 -10.97
CA GLU A 99 -9.29 7.54 -9.85
C GLU A 99 -8.62 8.39 -8.76
N ASP A 100 -9.30 8.58 -7.63
CA ASP A 100 -8.67 9.09 -6.41
C ASP A 100 -7.61 8.09 -5.94
N GLY A 101 -6.36 8.30 -6.34
CA GLY A 101 -5.22 7.52 -5.87
C GLY A 101 -5.00 7.76 -4.37
N GLN A 102 -5.04 6.70 -3.56
CA GLN A 102 -4.68 6.81 -2.15
C GLN A 102 -3.15 6.84 -2.00
N THR A 103 -2.62 7.80 -1.24
CA THR A 103 -1.19 7.94 -0.97
C THR A 103 -0.90 8.06 0.52
N PHE A 104 0.28 7.61 0.91
CA PHE A 104 0.88 7.86 2.23
C PHE A 104 2.08 8.79 2.08
N VAL A 105 2.41 9.53 3.13
CA VAL A 105 3.62 10.38 3.15
C VAL A 105 4.53 9.89 4.27
N VAL A 106 5.77 9.57 3.92
CA VAL A 106 6.81 9.12 4.87
C VAL A 106 8.04 9.97 4.62
N GLU A 107 8.46 10.76 5.61
CA GLU A 107 9.65 11.62 5.51
C GLU A 107 9.69 12.47 4.22
N GLY A 108 8.55 13.07 3.84
CA GLY A 108 8.42 13.87 2.62
C GLY A 108 8.33 13.08 1.32
N THR A 109 8.36 11.74 1.37
CA THR A 109 8.20 10.86 0.21
C THR A 109 6.74 10.42 0.06
N SER A 110 6.16 10.59 -1.13
CA SER A 110 4.82 10.08 -1.45
C SER A 110 4.89 8.60 -1.83
N ILE A 111 4.12 7.77 -1.14
CA ILE A 111 4.03 6.34 -1.37
C ILE A 111 2.62 6.03 -1.89
N PRO A 112 2.46 5.70 -3.19
CA PRO A 112 1.17 5.35 -3.72
C PRO A 112 0.72 3.97 -3.23
N LEU A 113 -0.57 3.88 -2.89
CA LEU A 113 -1.25 2.63 -2.65
C LEU A 113 -1.84 2.14 -3.97
N LEU A 114 -1.29 1.04 -4.49
CA LEU A 114 -1.64 0.54 -5.82
C LEU A 114 -2.70 -0.57 -5.72
N PRO A 115 -3.65 -0.70 -6.65
CA PRO A 115 -4.60 -1.81 -6.61
C PRO A 115 -3.87 -3.15 -6.79
N LEU A 116 -4.27 -4.16 -6.02
CA LEU A 116 -3.89 -5.55 -6.29
C LEU A 116 -4.73 -6.04 -7.46
N CYS A 117 -4.15 -6.14 -8.66
CA CYS A 117 -4.82 -6.74 -9.82
C CYS A 117 -5.16 -8.20 -9.50
N GLN A 118 -6.44 -8.52 -9.37
CA GLN A 118 -6.93 -9.89 -9.34
C GLN A 118 -7.31 -10.27 -10.76
N THR A 119 -6.63 -11.26 -11.36
CA THR A 119 -7.11 -11.93 -12.57
C THR A 119 -8.37 -12.71 -12.20
N SER A 120 -9.49 -12.36 -12.84
CA SER A 120 -10.78 -13.06 -12.71
C SER A 120 -10.74 -14.42 -13.40
#